data_AF-A0A372NAY1-F1
#
_entry.id   AF-A0A372NAY1-F1
#
_cell.length_a   1.000
_cell.length_b   1.000
_cell.length_c   1.000
_cell.angle_alpha   90.00
_cell.angle_beta   90.00
_cell.angle_gamma   90.00
#
_symmetry.space_group_name_H-M   'P 1'
#
loop_
_entity.id
_entity.type
_entity.pdbx_description
1 polymer ?
#
loop_
_entity_poly.entity_id
_entity_poly.type
_entity_poly.pdbx_seq_one_letter_code
_entity_poly.pdbx_strand_id
1 'polypeptide(L)'
;MCLLLAGPAGAAADIVDGSYGDKDGCLYSETGESSGSDIFFLLNKEGVTTAVSYCEFKGDGKQVGGATTVTAECHEEGSEDVTPYELTLTPENGGYTISFPDGARWGPLKRCKK
;
A
#
# COMPACT_ATOMS: atom_id res chain seq x y z
N MET A 1 -4.09 -27.54 -36.82
CA MET A 1 -4.34 -27.66 -35.37
C MET A 1 -3.07 -27.19 -34.65
N CYS A 2 -2.95 -25.89 -34.35
CA CYS A 2 -1.85 -25.38 -33.53
C CYS A 2 -2.47 -24.92 -32.21
N LEU A 3 -2.36 -25.75 -31.18
CA LEU A 3 -2.81 -25.40 -29.83
C LEU A 3 -1.86 -24.33 -29.30
N LEU A 4 -2.35 -23.10 -29.23
CA LEU A 4 -1.72 -22.04 -28.45
C LEU A 4 -1.90 -22.39 -26.97
N LEU A 5 -0.80 -22.75 -26.31
CA LEU A 5 -0.70 -22.84 -24.86
C LEU A 5 -0.86 -21.43 -24.28
N ALA A 6 -2.08 -21.10 -23.86
CA ALA A 6 -2.31 -19.98 -22.95
C ALA A 6 -1.70 -20.37 -21.59
N GLY A 7 -0.45 -19.97 -21.34
CA GLY A 7 0.07 -19.93 -19.98
C GLY A 7 -0.79 -18.98 -19.15
N PRO A 8 -0.96 -19.20 -17.83
CA PRO A 8 -1.64 -18.24 -16.99
C PRO A 8 -0.84 -16.93 -17.03
N ALA A 9 -1.36 -15.93 -17.72
CA ALA A 9 -0.99 -14.56 -17.47
C ALA A 9 -1.29 -14.35 -15.98
N GLY A 10 -0.24 -14.31 -15.16
CA GLY A 10 -0.37 -13.85 -13.78
C GLY A 10 -0.94 -12.45 -13.89
N ALA A 11 -2.25 -12.32 -13.69
CA ALA A 11 -2.90 -11.03 -13.70
C ALA A 11 -2.18 -10.18 -12.66
N ALA A 12 -1.79 -8.97 -13.05
CA ALA A 12 -1.46 -7.92 -12.11
C ALA A 12 -2.48 -7.97 -10.97
N ALA A 13 -2.04 -8.32 -9.77
CA ALA A 13 -2.93 -8.30 -8.63
C ALA A 13 -3.10 -6.82 -8.25
N ASP A 14 -4.35 -6.39 -8.20
CA ASP A 14 -4.69 -5.10 -7.58
C ASP A 14 -4.10 -5.12 -6.16
N ILE A 15 -3.24 -4.15 -5.87
CA ILE A 15 -2.39 -4.17 -4.67
C ILE A 15 -3.27 -4.15 -3.41
N VAL A 16 -4.31 -3.31 -3.43
CA VAL A 16 -5.38 -3.23 -2.43
C VAL A 16 -6.70 -2.80 -3.09
N ASP A 17 -7.82 -3.36 -2.64
CA ASP A 17 -9.16 -3.17 -3.21
C ASP A 17 -9.91 -1.91 -2.71
N GLY A 18 -9.17 -0.89 -2.28
CA GLY A 18 -9.72 0.35 -1.76
C GLY A 18 -8.76 1.13 -0.87
N SER A 19 -9.30 2.12 -0.17
CA SER A 19 -8.52 2.92 0.79
C SER A 19 -8.64 2.37 2.20
N TYR A 20 -7.53 2.38 2.90
CA TYR A 20 -7.36 1.89 4.26
C TYR A 20 -6.56 2.91 5.07
N GLY A 21 -6.97 3.22 6.29
CA GLY A 21 -6.29 4.26 7.05
C GLY A 21 -6.82 4.44 8.45
N ASP A 22 -6.29 5.47 9.11
CA ASP A 22 -6.89 6.05 10.30
C ASP A 22 -8.01 7.05 9.92
N LYS A 23 -8.54 7.77 10.92
CA LYS A 23 -9.62 8.74 10.69
C LYS A 23 -9.24 9.79 9.65
N ASP A 24 -7.99 10.25 9.68
CA ASP A 24 -7.54 11.39 8.90
C ASP A 24 -7.06 10.95 7.51
N GLY A 25 -6.41 9.80 7.42
CA GLY A 25 -6.12 9.13 6.15
C GLY A 25 -7.39 8.84 5.36
N CYS A 26 -8.45 8.39 6.03
CA CYS A 26 -9.73 8.16 5.39
C CYS A 26 -10.43 9.45 4.97
N LEU A 27 -10.36 10.52 5.79
CA LEU A 27 -10.86 11.84 5.40
C LEU A 27 -10.15 12.35 4.14
N TYR A 28 -8.81 12.29 4.12
CA TYR A 28 -8.02 12.71 2.98
C TYR A 28 -8.32 11.89 1.72
N SER A 29 -8.51 10.57 1.86
CA SER A 29 -8.92 9.74 0.73
C SER A 29 -10.29 10.12 0.15
N GLU A 30 -11.16 10.76 0.92
CA GLU A 30 -12.49 11.20 0.49
C GLU A 30 -12.46 12.61 -0.10
N THR A 31 -11.76 13.55 0.57
CA THR A 31 -11.84 14.98 0.26
C THR A 31 -10.62 15.53 -0.46
N GLY A 32 -9.48 14.84 -0.38
CA GLY A 32 -8.17 15.35 -0.80
C GLY A 32 -7.59 16.42 0.14
N GLU A 33 -8.26 16.73 1.25
CA GLU A 33 -7.82 17.76 2.20
C GLU A 33 -7.05 17.13 3.37
N SER A 34 -5.84 17.64 3.62
CA SER A 34 -5.07 17.24 4.80
C SER A 34 -5.67 17.83 6.06
N SER A 35 -5.75 17.02 7.13
CA SER A 35 -6.15 17.51 8.46
C SER A 35 -5.03 18.30 9.16
N GLY A 36 -3.78 18.22 8.66
CA GLY A 36 -2.61 18.75 9.35
C GLY A 36 -2.26 18.00 10.64
N SER A 37 -2.74 16.75 10.80
CA SER A 37 -2.48 15.93 11.97
C SER A 37 -1.06 15.36 11.96
N ASP A 38 -0.43 15.31 13.13
CA ASP A 38 0.85 14.64 13.36
C ASP A 38 0.76 13.12 13.19
N ILE A 39 -0.47 12.57 13.19
CA ILE A 39 -0.76 11.16 12.94
C ILE A 39 -1.69 11.08 11.74
N PHE A 40 -1.17 10.50 10.67
CA PHE A 40 -1.87 10.29 9.42
C PHE A 40 -1.38 8.99 8.81
N PHE A 41 -2.29 8.12 8.41
CA PHE A 41 -1.99 6.90 7.66
C PHE A 41 -3.05 6.63 6.61
N LEU A 42 -2.62 6.56 5.36
CA LEU A 42 -3.43 6.14 4.23
C LEU A 42 -2.67 5.10 3.40
N LEU A 43 -3.34 3.98 3.11
CA LEU A 43 -2.95 2.96 2.15
C LEU A 43 -4.02 2.92 1.07
N ASN A 44 -3.61 3.04 -0.19
CA ASN A 44 -4.47 2.86 -1.35
C ASN A 44 -3.66 2.21 -2.49
N LYS A 45 -4.21 2.17 -3.71
CA LYS A 45 -3.54 1.54 -4.86
C LYS A 45 -2.26 2.26 -5.32
N GLU A 46 -2.07 3.52 -4.95
CA GLU A 46 -0.92 4.33 -5.35
C GLU A 46 0.26 4.13 -4.39
N GLY A 47 -0.03 3.88 -3.12
CA GLY A 47 1.02 3.74 -2.13
C GLY A 47 0.55 3.83 -0.69
N VAL A 48 1.50 4.14 0.17
CA VAL A 48 1.29 4.44 1.58
C VAL A 48 1.71 5.88 1.85
N THR A 49 0.80 6.69 2.36
CA THR A 49 1.06 8.07 2.76
C THR A 49 0.93 8.17 4.27
N THR A 50 1.95 8.73 4.91
CA THR A 50 1.97 9.06 6.34
C THR A 50 2.13 10.57 6.54
N ALA A 51 2.15 11.01 7.80
CA ALA A 51 2.40 12.42 8.12
C ALA A 51 3.79 12.90 7.70
N VAL A 52 4.78 12.00 7.63
CA VAL A 52 6.20 12.34 7.40
C VAL A 52 6.85 11.53 6.28
N SER A 53 6.10 10.66 5.61
CA SER A 53 6.64 9.84 4.53
C SER A 53 5.60 9.45 3.49
N TYR A 54 6.07 9.19 2.28
CA TYR A 54 5.28 8.67 1.19
C TYR A 54 6.01 7.54 0.48
N CYS A 55 5.40 6.36 0.44
CA CYS A 55 5.87 5.17 -0.25
C CYS A 55 5.03 4.92 -1.50
N GLU A 56 5.53 5.30 -2.67
CA GLU A 56 4.87 5.07 -3.96
C GLU A 56 5.06 3.63 -4.41
N PHE A 57 3.98 2.91 -4.69
CA PHE A 57 4.07 1.56 -5.26
C PHE A 57 4.56 1.59 -6.71
N LYS A 58 5.48 0.67 -7.02
CA LYS A 58 6.09 0.52 -8.34
C LYS A 58 5.69 -0.81 -8.96
N GLY A 59 4.93 -0.70 -10.04
CA GLY A 59 4.43 -1.85 -10.78
C GLY A 59 3.30 -2.58 -10.05
N ASP A 60 3.08 -3.83 -10.43
CA ASP A 60 1.97 -4.64 -9.94
C ASP A 60 2.35 -5.41 -8.66
N GLY A 61 1.35 -5.69 -7.82
CA GLY A 61 1.52 -6.55 -6.66
C GLY A 61 1.67 -8.03 -7.05
N LYS A 62 2.42 -8.78 -6.24
CA LYS A 62 2.55 -10.24 -6.35
C LYS A 62 1.93 -10.91 -5.14
N GLN A 63 1.03 -11.87 -5.36
CA GLN A 63 0.47 -12.65 -4.24
C GLN A 63 1.45 -13.71 -3.74
N VAL A 64 1.67 -13.74 -2.43
CA VAL A 64 2.50 -14.72 -1.72
C VAL A 64 1.81 -15.10 -0.41
N GLY A 65 1.37 -16.36 -0.28
CA GLY A 65 0.84 -16.88 1.00
C GLY A 65 -0.39 -16.14 1.55
N GLY A 66 -1.20 -15.51 0.68
CA GLY A 66 -2.37 -14.71 1.09
C GLY A 66 -2.06 -13.24 1.39
N ALA A 67 -0.80 -12.83 1.33
CA ALA A 67 -0.37 -11.43 1.33
C ALA A 67 -0.03 -10.97 -0.10
N THR A 68 0.06 -9.65 -0.28
CA THR A 68 0.57 -9.03 -1.51
C THR A 68 1.94 -8.41 -1.22
N THR A 69 2.97 -8.81 -1.97
CA THR A 69 4.28 -8.15 -1.96
C THR A 69 4.36 -7.15 -3.11
N VAL A 70 4.85 -5.94 -2.85
CA VAL A 70 4.98 -4.88 -3.85
C VAL A 70 6.24 -4.05 -3.61
N THR A 71 6.94 -3.69 -4.69
CA THR A 71 8.05 -2.74 -4.61
C THR A 71 7.51 -1.34 -4.38
N ALA A 72 8.14 -0.55 -3.52
CA ALA A 72 7.80 0.84 -3.28
C ALA A 72 9.05 1.72 -3.24
N GLU A 73 8.93 2.96 -3.70
CA GLU A 73 9.92 4.02 -3.47
C GLU A 73 9.41 4.92 -2.36
N CYS A 74 10.10 4.92 -1.22
CA CYS A 74 9.74 5.72 -0.06
C CYS A 74 10.57 7.00 0.03
N HIS A 75 9.86 8.11 0.23
CA HIS A 75 10.35 9.46 0.43
C HIS A 75 10.05 9.88 1.85
N GLU A 76 11.08 10.35 2.57
CA GLU A 76 10.93 10.88 3.91
C GLU A 76 10.93 12.42 3.87
N GLU A 77 10.08 13.05 4.67
CA GLU A 77 10.02 14.50 4.77
C GLU A 77 11.41 15.06 5.16
N GLY A 78 11.84 16.12 4.45
CA GLY A 78 13.13 16.76 4.69
C GLY A 78 14.33 16.00 4.12
N SER A 79 14.12 14.91 3.39
CA SER A 79 15.17 14.13 2.71
C SER A 79 15.00 14.19 1.19
N GLU A 80 16.09 14.32 0.44
CA GLU A 80 16.09 14.20 -1.03
C GLU A 80 16.29 12.74 -1.49
N ASP A 81 16.67 11.87 -0.55
CA ASP A 81 16.90 10.45 -0.80
C ASP A 81 15.59 9.69 -1.03
N VAL A 82 15.64 8.76 -1.98
CA VAL A 82 14.55 7.82 -2.27
C VAL A 82 15.02 6.43 -1.89
N THR A 83 14.30 5.79 -0.96
CA THR A 83 14.67 4.46 -0.48
C THR A 83 13.71 3.40 -1.04
N PRO A 84 14.20 2.44 -1.84
CA PRO A 84 13.36 1.37 -2.34
C PRO A 84 13.14 0.29 -1.27
N TYR A 85 11.89 -0.16 -1.12
CA TYR A 85 11.52 -1.27 -0.24
C TYR A 85 10.65 -2.30 -0.97
N GLU A 86 10.76 -3.58 -0.59
CA GLU A 86 9.76 -4.60 -0.91
C GLU A 86 8.78 -4.70 0.27
N LEU A 87 7.60 -4.11 0.12
CA LEU A 87 6.58 -4.08 1.17
C LEU A 87 5.71 -5.33 1.09
N THR A 88 5.34 -5.87 2.26
CA THR A 88 4.36 -6.96 2.37
C THR A 88 3.07 -6.45 2.98
N LEU A 89 1.99 -6.48 2.20
CA LEU A 89 0.64 -6.10 2.59
C LEU A 89 -0.14 -7.36 3.01
N THR A 90 -0.38 -7.50 4.31
CA THR A 90 -1.07 -8.65 4.88
C THR A 90 -2.51 -8.27 5.24
N PRO A 91 -3.54 -8.89 4.64
CA PRO A 91 -4.91 -8.71 5.06
C PRO A 91 -5.11 -9.15 6.52
N GLU A 92 -5.68 -8.29 7.36
CA GLU A 92 -5.94 -8.58 8.77
C GLU A 92 -7.23 -7.89 9.23
N ASN A 93 -8.22 -8.67 9.71
CA ASN A 93 -9.49 -8.16 10.26
C ASN A 93 -10.26 -7.18 9.34
N GLY A 94 -10.25 -7.42 8.03
CA GLY A 94 -10.88 -6.54 7.04
C GLY A 94 -10.11 -5.25 6.77
N GLY A 95 -8.86 -5.19 7.22
CA GLY A 95 -7.88 -4.14 6.95
C GLY A 95 -6.57 -4.74 6.45
N TYR A 96 -5.49 -3.96 6.55
CA TYR A 96 -4.15 -4.38 6.14
C TYR A 96 -3.10 -4.00 7.17
N THR A 97 -2.13 -4.88 7.38
CA THR A 97 -0.85 -4.56 8.03
C THR A 97 0.24 -4.54 6.96
N ILE A 98 1.00 -3.45 6.91
CA ILE A 98 2.15 -3.28 6.03
C ILE A 98 3.41 -3.69 6.79
N SER A 99 4.24 -4.54 6.21
CA SER A 99 5.53 -4.95 6.79
C SER A 99 6.68 -4.59 5.88
N PHE A 100 7.75 -4.07 6.48
CA PHE A 100 8.99 -3.70 5.81
C PHE A 100 10.06 -4.79 5.99
N PRO A 101 11.06 -4.88 5.09
CA PRO A 101 12.15 -5.85 5.21
C PRO A 101 13.01 -5.72 6.47
N ASP A 102 13.07 -4.51 7.04
CA ASP A 102 13.81 -4.21 8.28
C ASP A 102 13.04 -4.63 9.56
N GLY A 103 11.82 -5.16 9.40
CA GLY A 103 10.94 -5.58 10.48
C GLY A 103 9.98 -4.51 10.97
N ALA A 104 10.01 -3.28 10.45
CA ALA A 104 9.02 -2.26 10.74
C ALA A 104 7.62 -2.71 10.25
N ARG A 105 6.58 -2.32 11.00
CA ARG A 105 5.19 -2.68 10.69
C ARG A 105 4.27 -1.48 10.91
N TRP A 106 3.37 -1.24 9.97
CA TRP A 106 2.34 -0.22 10.06
C TRP A 106 0.95 -0.85 9.98
N GLY A 107 0.05 -0.43 10.87
CA GLY A 107 -1.31 -0.95 10.97
C GLY A 107 -1.57 -1.85 12.19
N PRO A 108 -2.71 -2.58 12.21
CA PRO A 108 -3.63 -2.78 11.09
C PRO A 108 -4.42 -1.51 10.71
N LEU A 109 -4.34 -1.13 9.44
CA LEU A 109 -5.10 -0.04 8.83
C LEU A 109 -6.50 -0.53 8.48
N LYS A 110 -7.53 0.17 8.96
CA LYS A 110 -8.91 -0.24 8.74
C LYS A 110 -9.41 0.27 7.40
N ARG A 111 -10.35 -0.46 6.79
CA ARG A 111 -11.00 0.01 5.57
C ARG A 111 -11.71 1.34 5.82
N CYS A 112 -11.47 2.31 4.95
CA CYS A 112 -12.21 3.55 4.96
C CYS A 112 -13.67 3.28 4.61
N LYS A 113 -14.57 3.90 5.36
CA LYS A 113 -16.00 3.87 5.04
C LYS A 113 -16.21 4.77 3.84
N LYS A 114 -17.01 4.28 2.88
CA LYS A 114 -17.57 5.13 1.82
C LYS A 114 -18.78 5.87 2.34
#